data_AF-A0A0S8E7M6-F1
#
_entry.id   AF-A0A0S8E7M6-F1
#
_cell.length_a   1.000
_cell.length_b   1.000
_cell.length_c   1.000
_cell.angle_alpha   90.00
_cell.angle_beta   90.00
_cell.angle_gamma   90.00
#
_symmetry.space_group_name_H-M   'P 1'
#
loop_
_entity.id
_entity.type
_entity.pdbx_description
1 polymer ?
#
loop_
_entity_poly.entity_id
_entity_poly.type
_entity_poly.pdbx_seq_one_letter_code
_entity_poly.pdbx_strand_id
1 'polypeptide(L)'
;MTDAGFYNLAQPPRPVSLLVRMKVLLGGFFVQFGCFFFGFGMIFVWAFTVNSDLRSWYHFRGPLETVEATVLNSQRTAFSVGGSEHRKGTPIYANHYWFVGPDVVEYKGVSYRKGGQLEKGQKVTVEYPPGQPQKSRIKGMRTSPVGLFGLMPIIFPVVGLCLVAVGLRRGIRGNRLLAIGRQTTGKLKSKARTGTKINNRSVFKLTFEFAAGDGTIHEAVAKSHKPELLEDEAEEPLLYDPLRPAYAVMLDALPGSPRIDANGDIRAGSAGAALLCLAVPAVTILGHAGYIYVRFLTK
;
A
#
# COMPACT_ATOMS: atom_id res chain seq x y z
N MET A 1 24.80 43.64 -3.10
CA MET A 1 24.81 42.50 -4.03
C MET A 1 25.29 41.29 -3.26
N THR A 2 24.37 40.56 -2.64
CA THR A 2 24.63 39.27 -2.02
C THR A 2 24.56 38.22 -3.12
N ASP A 3 25.63 37.43 -3.29
CA ASP A 3 25.67 36.28 -4.20
C ASP A 3 24.47 35.36 -3.92
N ALA A 4 23.46 35.45 -4.79
CA ALA A 4 22.25 34.64 -4.72
C ALA A 4 22.49 33.32 -5.49
N GLY A 5 22.10 32.20 -4.90
CA GLY A 5 21.79 30.97 -5.64
C GLY A 5 22.72 29.75 -5.46
N PHE A 6 23.87 29.88 -4.80
CA PHE A 6 24.74 28.72 -4.51
C PHE A 6 24.81 28.44 -3.01
N TYR A 7 24.08 27.42 -2.55
CA TYR A 7 24.50 26.72 -1.34
C TYR A 7 25.96 26.31 -1.49
N ASN A 8 26.80 26.61 -0.49
CA ASN A 8 28.19 26.17 -0.46
C ASN A 8 28.27 24.66 -0.19
N LEU A 9 27.71 23.83 -1.07
CA LEU A 9 27.77 22.38 -0.96
C LEU A 9 29.18 21.88 -1.23
N ALA A 10 29.65 20.97 -0.39
CA ALA A 10 30.89 20.25 -0.66
C ALA A 10 30.85 19.57 -2.04
N GLN A 11 32.00 19.53 -2.72
CA GLN A 11 32.11 18.85 -4.02
C GLN A 11 31.81 17.35 -3.87
N PRO A 12 31.14 16.71 -4.85
CA PRO A 12 30.93 15.27 -4.83
C PRO A 12 32.28 14.52 -4.97
N PRO A 13 32.46 13.36 -4.30
CA PRO A 13 31.50 12.65 -3.47
C PRO A 13 31.34 13.24 -2.06
N ARG A 14 30.08 13.44 -1.64
CA ARG A 14 29.71 14.02 -0.35
C ARG A 14 29.41 12.95 0.69
N PRO A 15 29.88 13.10 1.94
CA PRO A 15 29.45 12.26 3.05
C PRO A 15 28.00 12.58 3.42
N VAL A 16 27.09 11.63 3.20
CA VAL A 16 25.68 11.75 3.60
C VAL A 16 25.43 10.84 4.79
N SER A 17 25.13 11.43 5.95
CA SER A 17 24.88 10.69 7.19
C SER A 17 23.73 9.69 7.05
N LEU A 18 23.78 8.60 7.83
CA LEU A 18 22.74 7.56 7.81
C LEU A 18 21.35 8.14 8.11
N LEU A 19 21.25 9.08 9.07
CA LEU A 19 19.98 9.72 9.42
C LEU A 19 19.38 10.52 8.26
N VAL A 20 20.20 11.25 7.50
CA VAL A 20 19.74 11.93 6.28
C VAL A 20 19.26 10.91 5.25
N ARG A 21 20.04 9.84 5.03
CA ARG A 21 19.67 8.79 4.07
C ARG A 21 18.33 8.15 4.42
N MET A 22 18.11 7.85 5.70
CA MET A 22 16.84 7.29 6.19
C MET A 22 15.70 8.28 6.04
N LYS A 23 15.92 9.56 6.38
CA LYS A 23 14.88 10.60 6.24
C LYS A 23 14.48 10.82 4.79
N VAL A 24 15.43 10.82 3.86
CA VAL A 24 15.15 10.94 2.42
C VAL A 24 14.49 9.66 1.89
N LEU A 25 14.89 8.49 2.38
CA LEU A 25 14.33 7.22 1.95
C LEU A 25 12.89 7.01 2.43
N LEU A 26 12.61 7.35 3.70
CA LEU A 26 11.37 6.97 4.38
C LEU A 26 10.48 8.16 4.75
N GLY A 27 11.03 9.37 4.90
CA GLY A 27 10.29 10.55 5.34
C GLY A 27 9.43 11.23 4.25
N GLY A 28 9.51 10.76 3.01
CA GLY A 28 8.68 11.28 1.92
C GLY A 28 7.20 10.91 2.08
N PHE A 29 6.31 11.81 1.65
CA PHE A 29 4.85 11.62 1.69
C PHE A 29 4.40 10.25 1.14
N PHE A 30 4.93 9.84 -0.02
CA PHE A 30 4.58 8.58 -0.67
C PHE A 30 4.87 7.34 0.20
N VAL A 31 5.99 7.35 0.93
CA VAL A 31 6.33 6.21 1.81
C VAL A 31 5.47 6.24 3.06
N GLN A 32 5.35 7.40 3.73
CA GLN A 32 4.55 7.52 4.95
C GLN A 32 3.08 7.18 4.72
N PHE A 33 2.46 7.82 3.72
CA PHE A 33 1.07 7.56 3.37
C PHE A 33 0.89 6.15 2.80
N GLY A 34 1.84 5.66 1.99
CA GLY A 34 1.80 4.31 1.45
C GLY A 34 1.85 3.24 2.55
N CYS A 35 2.73 3.38 3.55
CA CYS A 35 2.79 2.48 4.70
C CYS A 35 1.51 2.55 5.55
N PHE A 36 1.01 3.76 5.84
CA PHE A 36 -0.26 3.93 6.55
C PHE A 36 -1.41 3.23 5.80
N PHE A 37 -1.54 3.49 4.50
CA PHE A 37 -2.62 2.95 3.67
C PHE A 37 -2.51 1.43 3.52
N PHE A 38 -1.28 0.91 3.41
CA PHE A 38 -1.02 -0.53 3.44
C PHE A 38 -1.41 -1.16 4.77
N GLY A 39 -0.91 -0.63 5.90
CA GLY A 39 -1.18 -1.17 7.21
C GLY A 39 -2.66 -1.12 7.58
N PHE A 40 -3.31 0.02 7.33
CA PHE A 40 -4.74 0.16 7.54
C PHE A 40 -5.55 -0.77 6.62
N GLY A 41 -5.21 -0.83 5.33
CA GLY A 41 -5.86 -1.73 4.37
C GLY A 41 -5.75 -3.21 4.73
N MET A 42 -4.60 -3.63 5.28
CA MET A 42 -4.38 -5.00 5.70
C MET A 42 -5.32 -5.44 6.83
N ILE A 43 -5.80 -4.54 7.70
CA ILE A 43 -6.83 -4.87 8.71
C ILE A 43 -8.08 -5.44 8.05
N PHE A 44 -8.53 -4.84 6.94
CA PHE A 44 -9.68 -5.32 6.19
C PHE A 44 -9.40 -6.64 5.47
N VAL A 45 -8.17 -6.85 4.99
CA VAL A 45 -7.77 -8.15 4.42
C VAL A 45 -7.89 -9.26 5.48
N TRP A 46 -7.41 -9.02 6.71
CA TRP A 46 -7.53 -10.00 7.79
C TRP A 46 -8.97 -10.29 8.20
N ALA A 47 -9.83 -9.27 8.18
CA ALA A 47 -11.24 -9.39 8.54
C ALA A 47 -12.10 -10.07 7.45
N PHE A 48 -11.89 -9.72 6.19
CA PHE A 48 -12.79 -10.09 5.09
C PHE A 48 -12.18 -11.10 4.12
N THR A 49 -10.95 -10.86 3.66
CA THR A 49 -10.30 -11.67 2.63
C THR A 49 -9.97 -13.08 3.12
N VAL A 50 -9.48 -13.22 4.35
CA VAL A 50 -9.23 -14.55 4.95
C VAL A 50 -10.52 -15.37 5.10
N ASN A 51 -11.67 -14.71 5.25
CA ASN A 51 -12.98 -15.34 5.37
C ASN A 51 -13.75 -15.40 4.03
N SER A 52 -13.08 -15.09 2.92
CA SER A 52 -13.69 -15.06 1.59
C SER A 52 -13.71 -16.43 0.93
N ASP A 53 -14.76 -16.68 0.17
CA ASP A 53 -15.04 -17.96 -0.48
C ASP A 53 -14.24 -18.19 -1.78
N LEU A 54 -12.92 -17.90 -1.74
CA LEU A 54 -11.99 -18.19 -2.83
C LEU A 54 -11.94 -19.68 -3.17
N ARG A 55 -12.06 -20.54 -2.15
CA ARG A 55 -11.98 -22.00 -2.30
C ARG A 55 -13.11 -22.53 -3.16
N SER A 56 -14.33 -22.04 -2.99
CA SER A 56 -15.46 -22.40 -3.86
C SER A 56 -15.19 -22.11 -5.32
N TRP A 57 -14.52 -20.99 -5.60
CA TRP A 57 -14.25 -20.57 -6.97
C TRP A 57 -13.24 -21.45 -7.69
N TYR A 58 -12.30 -22.09 -7.00
CA TYR A 58 -11.32 -22.97 -7.62
C TYR A 58 -11.67 -24.46 -7.48
N HIS A 59 -12.08 -24.93 -6.29
CA HIS A 59 -12.34 -26.35 -6.05
C HIS A 59 -13.65 -26.84 -6.66
N PHE A 60 -14.67 -26.00 -6.75
CA PHE A 60 -16.00 -26.41 -7.20
C PHE A 60 -16.27 -25.98 -8.65
N ARG A 61 -15.21 -25.98 -9.46
CA ARG A 61 -15.27 -25.82 -10.91
C ARG A 61 -15.04 -27.18 -11.57
N GLY A 62 -15.89 -27.53 -12.52
CA GLY A 62 -15.83 -28.80 -13.24
C GLY A 62 -16.82 -29.85 -12.72
N PRO A 63 -16.60 -31.13 -13.04
CA PRO A 63 -17.44 -32.23 -12.56
C PRO A 63 -17.46 -32.30 -11.04
N LEU A 64 -18.64 -32.47 -10.47
CA LEU A 64 -18.84 -32.62 -9.02
C LEU A 64 -19.62 -33.90 -8.77
N GLU A 65 -19.19 -34.64 -7.77
CA GLU A 65 -19.94 -35.77 -7.24
C GLU A 65 -20.93 -35.25 -6.19
N THR A 66 -22.05 -35.94 -6.05
CA THR A 66 -23.11 -35.56 -5.10
C THR A 66 -23.52 -36.73 -4.23
N VAL A 67 -23.80 -36.44 -2.97
CA VAL A 67 -24.25 -37.42 -1.98
C VAL A 67 -25.28 -36.80 -1.05
N GLU A 68 -26.17 -37.62 -0.50
CA GLU A 68 -27.07 -37.17 0.55
C GLU A 68 -26.31 -36.99 1.88
N ALA A 69 -26.53 -35.85 2.52
CA ALA A 69 -25.99 -35.50 3.81
C ALA A 69 -27.12 -35.17 4.80
N THR A 70 -26.79 -35.21 6.08
CA THR A 70 -27.73 -34.85 7.16
C THR A 70 -27.21 -33.62 7.88
N VAL A 71 -28.07 -32.62 8.05
CA VAL A 71 -27.74 -31.39 8.78
C VAL A 71 -27.61 -31.69 10.27
N LEU A 72 -26.48 -31.30 10.86
CA LEU A 72 -26.20 -31.42 12.29
C LEU A 72 -26.77 -30.26 13.09
N ASN A 73 -26.52 -29.04 12.63
CA ASN A 73 -27.03 -27.80 13.23
C ASN A 73 -26.86 -26.62 12.26
N SER A 74 -27.50 -25.50 12.60
CA SER A 74 -27.37 -24.23 11.90
C SER A 74 -27.19 -23.08 12.88
N GLN A 75 -26.09 -22.34 12.75
CA GLN A 75 -25.75 -21.24 13.66
C GLN A 75 -25.59 -19.91 12.92
N ARG A 76 -26.01 -18.82 13.56
CA ARG A 76 -25.82 -17.47 13.02
C ARG A 76 -24.35 -17.09 13.11
N THR A 77 -23.77 -16.57 12.04
CA THR A 77 -22.41 -16.02 12.05
C THR A 77 -22.42 -14.54 12.45
N ALA A 78 -21.24 -13.98 12.71
CA ALA A 78 -21.06 -12.54 12.88
C ALA A 78 -21.24 -11.74 11.56
N PHE A 79 -21.39 -12.40 10.42
CA PHE A 79 -21.47 -11.76 9.12
C PHE A 79 -22.90 -11.49 8.67
N SER A 80 -23.10 -10.36 7.99
CA SER A 80 -24.33 -10.02 7.28
C SER A 80 -24.01 -9.32 5.96
N VAL A 81 -24.95 -9.29 5.03
CA VAL A 81 -24.79 -8.69 3.69
C VAL A 81 -25.96 -7.79 3.33
N GLY A 82 -25.70 -6.74 2.54
CA GLY A 82 -26.72 -5.81 2.04
C GLY A 82 -27.30 -4.85 3.09
N GLY A 83 -26.61 -4.66 4.22
CA GLY A 83 -26.99 -3.65 5.21
C GLY A 83 -26.55 -2.24 4.80
N SER A 84 -27.23 -1.23 5.35
CA SER A 84 -26.86 0.18 5.26
C SER A 84 -27.09 0.83 6.62
N GLU A 85 -26.79 2.12 6.75
CA GLU A 85 -27.05 2.90 7.97
C GLU A 85 -28.51 2.78 8.44
N HIS A 86 -29.46 2.74 7.50
CA HIS A 86 -30.90 2.67 7.81
C HIS A 86 -31.51 1.27 7.69
N ARG A 87 -30.71 0.24 7.34
CA ARG A 87 -31.23 -1.12 7.11
C ARG A 87 -30.30 -2.19 7.64
N LYS A 88 -30.80 -3.02 8.56
CA LYS A 88 -30.07 -4.23 9.01
C LYS A 88 -29.78 -5.15 7.82
N GLY A 89 -28.55 -5.63 7.72
CA GLY A 89 -28.15 -6.60 6.71
C GLY A 89 -28.79 -7.97 6.93
N THR A 90 -28.87 -8.77 5.87
CA THR A 90 -29.32 -10.17 5.96
C THR A 90 -28.21 -11.02 6.59
N PRO A 91 -28.46 -11.73 7.70
CA PRO A 91 -27.44 -12.55 8.35
C PRO A 91 -27.00 -13.73 7.49
N ILE A 92 -25.77 -14.16 7.69
CA ILE A 92 -25.22 -15.38 7.09
C ILE A 92 -25.23 -16.48 8.16
N TYR A 93 -25.73 -17.65 7.80
CA TYR A 93 -25.76 -18.83 8.66
C TYR A 93 -24.70 -19.85 8.22
N ALA A 94 -24.08 -20.50 9.21
CA ALA A 94 -23.21 -21.65 9.04
C ALA A 94 -24.04 -22.91 9.33
N ASN A 95 -24.19 -23.77 8.31
CA ASN A 95 -24.95 -25.01 8.38
C ASN A 95 -23.94 -26.16 8.42
N HIS A 96 -23.88 -26.85 9.55
CA HIS A 96 -22.99 -28.00 9.75
C HIS A 96 -23.73 -29.25 9.31
N TYR A 97 -23.02 -30.15 8.64
CA TYR A 97 -23.59 -31.38 8.10
C TYR A 97 -22.57 -32.51 8.15
N TRP A 98 -23.06 -33.73 7.99
CA TRP A 98 -22.23 -34.91 7.83
C TRP A 98 -22.78 -35.83 6.74
N PHE A 99 -21.91 -36.63 6.14
CA PHE A 99 -22.25 -37.63 5.12
C PHE A 99 -21.21 -38.76 5.12
N VAL A 100 -21.53 -39.87 4.45
CA VAL A 100 -20.60 -40.97 4.21
C VAL A 100 -20.07 -40.85 2.78
N GLY A 101 -18.74 -40.79 2.64
CA GLY A 101 -18.07 -40.69 1.35
C GLY A 101 -18.07 -42.02 0.57
N PRO A 102 -17.57 -42.01 -0.68
CA PRO A 102 -17.48 -43.21 -1.52
C PRO A 102 -16.48 -44.25 -0.98
N ASP A 103 -15.58 -43.82 -0.11
CA ASP A 103 -14.62 -44.62 0.67
C ASP A 103 -15.20 -45.17 1.98
N VAL A 104 -16.50 -45.00 2.22
CA VAL A 104 -17.20 -45.44 3.44
C VAL A 104 -16.70 -44.71 4.70
N VAL A 105 -16.06 -43.55 4.54
CA VAL A 105 -15.61 -42.71 5.65
C VAL A 105 -16.64 -41.61 5.96
N GLU A 106 -16.83 -41.29 7.24
CA GLU A 106 -17.67 -40.18 7.66
C GLU A 106 -16.95 -38.84 7.47
N TYR A 107 -17.58 -37.92 6.75
CA TYR A 107 -17.09 -36.56 6.55
C TYR A 107 -18.03 -35.55 7.20
N LYS A 108 -17.44 -34.52 7.80
CA LYS A 108 -18.15 -33.37 8.36
C LYS A 108 -17.74 -32.11 7.64
N GLY A 109 -18.70 -31.24 7.38
CA GLY A 109 -18.47 -29.99 6.67
C GLY A 109 -19.35 -28.86 7.16
N VAL A 110 -19.01 -27.65 6.73
CA VAL A 110 -19.77 -26.44 7.03
C VAL A 110 -20.06 -25.71 5.73
N SER A 111 -21.30 -25.26 5.55
CA SER A 111 -21.71 -24.49 4.38
C SER A 111 -22.47 -23.24 4.78
N TYR A 112 -22.23 -22.16 4.03
CA TYR A 112 -22.67 -20.83 4.37
C TYR A 112 -23.72 -20.33 3.38
N ARG A 113 -24.84 -19.85 3.92
CA ARG A 113 -25.97 -19.33 3.15
C ARG A 113 -26.36 -17.94 3.66
N LYS A 114 -26.70 -17.05 2.73
CA LYS A 114 -27.32 -15.76 3.03
C LYS A 114 -28.80 -15.98 3.38
N GLY A 115 -29.18 -15.70 4.62
CA GLY A 115 -30.54 -15.91 5.12
C GLY A 115 -30.93 -17.39 5.19
N GLY A 116 -31.80 -17.74 6.12
CA GLY A 116 -32.31 -19.11 6.27
C GLY A 116 -31.36 -20.03 7.04
N GLN A 117 -31.96 -20.78 7.96
CA GLN A 117 -31.35 -21.88 8.69
C GLN A 117 -31.87 -23.19 8.12
N LEU A 118 -31.04 -24.22 8.13
CA LEU A 118 -31.49 -25.58 7.90
C LEU A 118 -31.81 -26.25 9.25
N GLU A 119 -32.81 -27.12 9.25
CA GLU A 119 -33.24 -27.83 10.45
C GLU A 119 -32.30 -29.00 10.74
N LYS A 120 -32.08 -29.29 12.03
CA LYS A 120 -31.31 -30.46 12.44
C LYS A 120 -32.01 -31.74 11.97
N GLY A 121 -31.27 -32.66 11.37
CA GLY A 121 -31.80 -33.88 10.78
C GLY A 121 -32.30 -33.74 9.34
N GLN A 122 -32.39 -32.51 8.82
CA GLN A 122 -32.79 -32.27 7.44
C GLN A 122 -31.81 -32.94 6.46
N LYS A 123 -32.37 -33.63 5.46
CA LYS A 123 -31.60 -34.20 4.35
C LYS A 123 -31.27 -33.13 3.33
N VAL A 124 -30.01 -33.06 2.92
CA VAL A 124 -29.51 -32.10 1.93
C VAL A 124 -28.55 -32.76 0.97
N THR A 125 -28.47 -32.27 -0.26
CA THR A 125 -27.46 -32.71 -1.21
C THR A 125 -26.16 -31.96 -0.96
N VAL A 126 -25.08 -32.69 -0.77
CA VAL A 126 -23.72 -32.16 -0.71
C VAL A 126 -23.02 -32.47 -2.02
N GLU A 127 -22.19 -31.54 -2.48
CA GLU A 127 -21.32 -31.70 -3.64
C GLU A 127 -19.85 -31.60 -3.22
N TYR A 128 -18.98 -32.34 -3.92
CA TYR A 128 -17.53 -32.33 -3.71
C TYR A 128 -16.78 -32.68 -5.01
N PRO A 129 -15.51 -32.26 -5.15
CA PRO A 129 -14.68 -32.66 -6.29
C PRO A 129 -14.37 -34.16 -6.23
N PRO A 130 -14.32 -34.87 -7.38
CA PRO A 130 -13.99 -36.29 -7.43
C PRO A 130 -12.72 -36.63 -6.64
N GLY A 131 -12.79 -37.66 -5.80
CA GLY A 131 -11.69 -38.10 -4.93
C GLY A 131 -11.31 -37.14 -3.80
N GLN A 132 -12.08 -36.07 -3.57
CA GLN A 132 -11.83 -35.09 -2.50
C GLN A 132 -13.06 -34.79 -1.63
N PRO A 133 -13.72 -35.80 -1.02
CA PRO A 133 -14.91 -35.61 -0.16
C PRO A 133 -14.68 -34.67 1.05
N GLN A 134 -13.45 -34.57 1.54
CA GLN A 134 -13.04 -33.61 2.57
C GLN A 134 -13.20 -32.14 2.14
N LYS A 135 -13.32 -31.86 0.85
CA LYS A 135 -13.62 -30.55 0.28
C LYS A 135 -15.06 -30.51 -0.22
N SER A 136 -16.01 -30.53 0.70
CA SER A 136 -17.44 -30.60 0.41
C SER A 136 -18.17 -29.29 0.72
N ARG A 137 -19.33 -29.09 0.07
CA ARG A 137 -20.32 -28.07 0.44
C ARG A 137 -21.73 -28.53 0.15
N ILE A 138 -22.72 -28.02 0.88
CA ILE A 138 -24.13 -28.18 0.50
C ILE A 138 -24.33 -27.53 -0.87
N LYS A 139 -24.97 -28.24 -1.79
CA LYS A 139 -25.20 -27.78 -3.17
C LYS A 139 -25.85 -26.40 -3.18
N GLY A 140 -25.25 -25.47 -3.93
CA GLY A 140 -25.72 -24.08 -4.02
C GLY A 140 -25.34 -23.18 -2.83
N MET A 141 -24.60 -23.68 -1.84
CA MET A 141 -24.07 -22.89 -0.72
C MET A 141 -22.58 -22.58 -0.89
N ARG A 142 -22.04 -21.71 -0.02
CA ARG A 142 -20.63 -21.27 -0.03
C ARG A 142 -19.81 -22.05 0.98
N THR A 143 -18.49 -22.16 0.76
CA THR A 143 -17.56 -22.75 1.75
C THR A 143 -17.03 -21.74 2.77
N SER A 144 -17.38 -20.46 2.62
CA SER A 144 -16.98 -19.40 3.55
C SER A 144 -18.07 -18.34 3.68
N PRO A 145 -18.13 -17.61 4.81
CA PRO A 145 -19.22 -16.69 5.09
C PRO A 145 -19.22 -15.48 4.15
N VAL A 146 -18.04 -14.98 3.78
CA VAL A 146 -17.90 -13.83 2.88
C VAL A 146 -17.74 -14.34 1.44
N GLY A 147 -18.47 -13.75 0.49
CA GLY A 147 -18.34 -14.12 -0.93
C GLY A 147 -17.06 -13.57 -1.54
N LEU A 148 -16.96 -13.62 -2.87
CA LEU A 148 -15.82 -13.05 -3.61
C LEU A 148 -15.63 -11.54 -3.39
N PHE A 149 -16.68 -10.81 -3.01
CA PHE A 149 -16.54 -9.40 -2.60
C PHE A 149 -15.63 -9.20 -1.37
N GLY A 150 -15.38 -10.24 -0.58
CA GLY A 150 -14.38 -10.21 0.49
C GLY A 150 -12.95 -10.00 0.00
N LEU A 151 -12.70 -10.06 -1.31
CA LEU A 151 -11.42 -9.76 -1.95
C LEU A 151 -11.23 -8.27 -2.26
N MET A 152 -12.31 -7.49 -2.32
CA MET A 152 -12.23 -6.05 -2.65
C MET A 152 -11.23 -5.28 -1.76
N PRO A 153 -11.11 -5.57 -0.44
CA PRO A 153 -10.14 -4.91 0.40
C PRO A 153 -8.67 -5.07 -0.01
N ILE A 154 -8.30 -6.04 -0.87
CA ILE A 154 -6.92 -6.21 -1.38
C ILE A 154 -6.45 -4.99 -2.18
N ILE A 155 -7.37 -4.21 -2.76
CA ILE A 155 -7.02 -3.00 -3.53
C ILE A 155 -6.25 -2.00 -2.66
N PHE A 156 -6.63 -1.85 -1.39
CA PHE A 156 -6.00 -0.90 -0.48
C PHE A 156 -4.50 -1.17 -0.25
N PRO A 157 -4.07 -2.37 0.21
CA PRO A 157 -2.66 -2.66 0.38
C PRO A 157 -1.88 -2.67 -0.94
N VAL A 158 -2.48 -3.05 -2.06
CA VAL A 158 -1.79 -2.96 -3.37
C VAL A 158 -1.46 -1.51 -3.71
N VAL A 159 -2.43 -0.60 -3.59
CA VAL A 159 -2.20 0.84 -3.79
C VAL A 159 -1.15 1.37 -2.80
N GLY A 160 -1.24 0.98 -1.52
CA GLY A 160 -0.24 1.34 -0.50
C GLY A 160 1.17 0.91 -0.89
N LEU A 161 1.36 -0.35 -1.32
CA LEU A 161 2.64 -0.87 -1.79
C LEU A 161 3.16 -0.14 -3.03
N CYS A 162 2.29 0.18 -3.99
CA CYS A 162 2.68 0.98 -5.15
C CYS A 162 3.21 2.37 -4.75
N LEU A 163 2.56 3.03 -3.79
CA LEU A 163 3.02 4.33 -3.27
C LEU A 163 4.35 4.20 -2.54
N VAL A 164 4.53 3.17 -1.70
CA VAL A 164 5.81 2.88 -1.04
C VAL A 164 6.90 2.64 -2.07
N ALA A 165 6.66 1.82 -3.09
CA ALA A 165 7.64 1.52 -4.14
C ALA A 165 8.07 2.78 -4.90
N VAL A 166 7.11 3.65 -5.27
CA VAL A 166 7.41 4.95 -5.91
C VAL A 166 8.22 5.84 -4.97
N GLY A 167 7.82 5.92 -3.70
CA GLY A 167 8.51 6.71 -2.67
C GLY A 167 9.95 6.26 -2.43
N LEU A 168 10.18 4.96 -2.23
CA LEU A 168 11.50 4.37 -2.06
C LEU A 168 12.37 4.59 -3.29
N ARG A 169 11.82 4.42 -4.50
CA ARG A 169 12.56 4.64 -5.74
C ARG A 169 12.99 6.11 -5.87
N ARG A 170 12.16 7.07 -5.44
CA ARG A 170 12.52 8.50 -5.35
C ARG A 170 13.54 8.77 -4.25
N GLY A 171 13.43 8.12 -3.09
CA GLY A 171 14.36 8.27 -1.98
C GLY A 171 15.77 7.73 -2.29
N ILE A 172 15.88 6.55 -2.89
CA ILE A 172 17.16 5.96 -3.36
C ILE A 172 17.85 6.92 -4.34
N ARG A 173 17.05 7.42 -5.29
CA ARG A 173 17.46 8.43 -6.27
C ARG A 173 17.95 9.71 -5.59
N GLY A 174 17.17 10.29 -4.67
CA GLY A 174 17.55 11.47 -3.91
C GLY A 174 18.83 11.28 -3.11
N ASN A 175 18.99 10.12 -2.45
CA ASN A 175 20.22 9.77 -1.73
C ASN A 175 21.44 9.71 -2.65
N ARG A 176 21.28 9.20 -3.88
CA ARG A 176 22.34 9.23 -4.90
C ARG A 176 22.70 10.67 -5.28
N LEU A 177 21.72 11.54 -5.54
CA LEU A 177 22.02 12.96 -5.85
C LEU A 177 22.70 13.69 -4.71
N LEU A 178 22.29 13.44 -3.46
CA LEU A 178 22.94 14.04 -2.30
C LEU A 178 24.41 13.62 -2.17
N ALA A 179 24.73 12.38 -2.55
CA ALA A 179 26.09 11.86 -2.47
C ALA A 179 26.98 12.27 -3.66
N ILE A 180 26.49 12.14 -4.89
CA ILE A 180 27.32 12.28 -6.10
C ILE A 180 26.79 13.29 -7.12
N GLY A 181 25.64 13.92 -6.85
CA GLY A 181 25.08 14.91 -7.76
C GLY A 181 25.98 16.14 -7.87
N ARG A 182 25.93 16.83 -9.01
CA ARG A 182 26.52 18.15 -9.16
C ARG A 182 25.44 19.20 -8.94
N GLN A 183 25.82 20.30 -8.32
CA GLN A 183 24.94 21.45 -8.14
C GLN A 183 24.99 22.33 -9.38
N THR A 184 23.85 22.91 -9.73
CA THR A 184 23.70 23.98 -10.70
C THR A 184 22.42 24.73 -10.37
N THR A 185 22.14 25.80 -11.09
CA THR A 185 20.91 26.57 -10.98
C THR A 185 20.03 26.32 -12.20
N GLY A 186 18.71 26.37 -11.99
CA GLY A 186 17.73 26.19 -13.04
C GLY A 186 16.85 27.42 -13.19
N LYS A 187 16.66 27.91 -14.41
CA LYS A 187 15.75 29.01 -14.71
C LYS A 187 14.35 28.48 -14.96
N LEU A 188 13.33 29.12 -14.39
CA LEU A 188 11.95 28.72 -14.63
C LEU A 188 11.58 28.93 -16.11
N LYS A 189 11.29 27.82 -16.80
CA LYS A 189 10.88 27.79 -18.21
C LYS A 189 9.37 27.81 -18.38
N SER A 190 8.65 27.05 -17.55
CA SER A 190 7.19 26.97 -17.63
C SER A 190 6.52 26.63 -16.31
N LYS A 191 5.29 27.13 -16.14
CA LYS A 191 4.41 26.86 -15.00
C LYS A 191 3.03 26.46 -15.52
N ALA A 192 2.62 25.22 -15.25
CA ALA A 192 1.35 24.68 -15.70
C ALA A 192 0.48 24.24 -14.52
N ARG A 193 -0.78 24.66 -14.48
CA ARG A 193 -1.74 24.19 -13.49
C ARG A 193 -2.03 22.70 -13.72
N THR A 194 -2.04 21.92 -12.66
CA THR A 194 -2.48 20.51 -12.71
C THR A 194 -3.95 20.38 -12.33
N GLY A 195 -4.56 19.22 -12.58
CA GLY A 195 -5.92 18.92 -12.13
C GLY A 195 -6.05 18.68 -10.61
N THR A 196 -4.95 18.71 -9.85
CA THR A 196 -4.95 18.38 -8.42
C THR A 196 -4.99 19.63 -7.55
N LYS A 197 -5.75 19.57 -6.45
CA LYS A 197 -5.73 20.58 -5.38
C LYS A 197 -5.30 19.96 -4.06
N ILE A 198 -4.56 20.71 -3.25
CA ILE A 198 -4.16 20.35 -1.88
C ILE A 198 -4.52 21.55 -1.00
N ASN A 199 -5.31 21.33 0.05
CA ASN A 199 -5.79 22.40 0.95
C ASN A 199 -6.42 23.59 0.19
N ASN A 200 -7.31 23.29 -0.77
CA ASN A 200 -7.95 24.25 -1.68
C ASN A 200 -7.00 25.08 -2.59
N ARG A 201 -5.69 24.82 -2.57
CA ARG A 201 -4.71 25.44 -3.47
C ARG A 201 -4.40 24.50 -4.64
N SER A 202 -4.25 25.06 -5.84
CA SER A 202 -3.94 24.27 -7.04
C SER A 202 -2.49 23.83 -7.01
N VAL A 203 -2.22 22.58 -7.38
CA VAL A 203 -0.85 22.10 -7.59
C VAL A 203 -0.39 22.55 -8.98
N PHE A 204 0.78 23.15 -9.06
CA PHE A 204 1.44 23.53 -10.31
C PHE A 204 2.57 22.56 -10.63
N LYS A 205 2.77 22.29 -11.92
CA LYS A 205 3.97 21.68 -12.49
C LYS A 205 4.88 22.82 -12.95
N LEU A 206 6.05 22.94 -12.36
CA LEU A 206 7.09 23.89 -12.73
C LEU A 206 8.19 23.13 -13.48
N THR A 207 8.62 23.66 -14.62
CA THR A 207 9.71 23.11 -15.42
C THR A 207 10.83 24.12 -15.46
N PHE A 208 12.02 23.70 -15.05
CA PHE A 208 13.23 24.52 -14.99
C PHE A 208 14.21 24.03 -16.03
N GLU A 209 14.83 24.94 -16.77
CA GLU A 209 15.94 24.64 -17.68
C GLU A 209 17.27 24.92 -16.99
N PHE A 210 18.26 24.05 -17.22
CA PHE A 210 19.60 24.22 -16.66
C PHE A 210 20.67 23.68 -17.62
N ALA A 211 21.88 24.24 -17.54
CA ALA A 211 23.03 23.73 -18.24
C ALA A 211 23.75 22.68 -17.38
N ALA A 212 24.00 21.50 -17.95
CA ALA A 212 24.88 20.49 -17.36
C ALA A 212 26.35 20.88 -17.57
N GLY A 213 27.27 20.13 -16.95
CA GLY A 213 28.71 20.44 -16.99
C GLY A 213 29.37 20.35 -18.37
N ASP A 214 28.68 19.77 -19.35
CA ASP A 214 29.07 19.72 -20.77
C ASP A 214 28.45 20.87 -21.59
N GLY A 215 27.67 21.75 -20.96
CA GLY A 215 26.93 22.83 -21.61
C GLY A 215 25.58 22.42 -22.21
N THR A 216 25.22 21.13 -22.17
CA THR A 216 23.94 20.66 -22.70
C THR A 216 22.79 21.15 -21.82
N ILE A 217 21.73 21.68 -22.43
CA ILE A 217 20.54 22.14 -21.72
C ILE A 217 19.61 20.97 -21.41
N HIS A 218 19.22 20.85 -20.14
CA HIS A 218 18.30 19.84 -19.63
C HIS A 218 17.15 20.49 -18.86
N GLU A 219 16.12 19.69 -18.59
CA GLU A 219 14.96 20.12 -17.83
C GLU A 219 14.82 19.36 -16.50
N ALA A 220 14.49 20.09 -15.44
CA ALA A 220 14.06 19.56 -14.16
C ALA A 220 12.59 19.89 -13.93
N VAL A 221 11.83 18.97 -13.32
CA VAL A 221 10.40 19.15 -13.07
C VAL A 221 10.11 19.05 -11.58
N ALA A 222 9.46 20.09 -11.04
CA ALA A 222 8.90 20.10 -9.69
C ALA A 222 7.38 20.20 -9.72
N LYS A 223 6.72 19.69 -8.68
CA LYS A 223 5.27 19.86 -8.46
C LYS A 223 5.03 20.37 -7.05
N SER A 224 4.35 21.51 -6.93
CA SER A 224 4.08 22.14 -5.62
C SER A 224 2.70 22.78 -5.60
N HIS A 225 2.06 22.78 -4.42
CA HIS A 225 0.87 23.60 -4.12
C HIS A 225 1.25 24.97 -3.52
N LYS A 226 2.55 25.18 -3.32
CA LYS A 226 3.20 26.44 -2.93
C LYS A 226 4.26 26.78 -3.99
N PRO A 227 3.85 27.10 -5.24
CA PRO A 227 4.81 27.44 -6.30
C PRO A 227 5.66 28.66 -5.95
N GLU A 228 5.19 29.53 -5.06
CA GLU A 228 5.93 30.69 -4.56
C GLU A 228 7.23 30.37 -3.82
N LEU A 229 7.45 29.11 -3.42
CA LEU A 229 8.70 28.64 -2.79
C LEU A 229 9.72 28.08 -3.81
N LEU A 230 9.42 28.18 -5.10
CA LEU A 230 10.26 27.75 -6.22
C LEU A 230 10.30 28.85 -7.30
N GLU A 231 9.94 30.06 -6.89
CA GLU A 231 9.83 31.29 -7.69
C GLU A 231 10.41 32.48 -6.91
N ASP A 232 10.98 32.25 -5.73
CA ASP A 232 11.57 33.27 -4.86
C ASP A 232 12.96 33.68 -5.32
N GLU A 233 13.66 32.82 -6.05
CA GLU A 233 14.94 33.11 -6.68
C GLU A 233 14.82 33.21 -8.20
N ALA A 234 15.66 34.04 -8.83
CA ALA A 234 15.69 34.18 -10.29
C ALA A 234 16.13 32.87 -10.98
N GLU A 235 16.99 32.12 -10.29
CA GLU A 235 17.40 30.78 -10.66
C GLU A 235 17.37 29.89 -9.41
N GLU A 236 16.81 28.71 -9.55
CA GLU A 236 16.54 27.82 -8.42
C GLU A 236 17.63 26.74 -8.29
N PRO A 237 18.15 26.47 -7.09
CA PRO A 237 19.21 25.50 -6.88
C PRO A 237 18.71 24.06 -7.08
N LEU A 238 19.45 23.29 -7.87
CA LEU A 238 19.14 21.89 -8.14
C LEU A 238 20.37 20.99 -8.12
N LEU A 239 20.12 19.70 -7.95
CA LEU A 239 21.13 18.64 -8.10
C LEU A 239 20.82 17.80 -9.32
N TYR A 240 21.83 17.51 -10.13
CA TYR A 240 21.72 16.57 -11.25
C TYR A 240 22.79 15.47 -11.18
N ASP A 241 22.50 14.31 -11.77
CA ASP A 241 23.48 13.23 -11.90
C ASP A 241 24.40 13.50 -13.11
N PRO A 242 25.72 13.67 -12.92
CA PRO A 242 26.61 14.01 -14.03
C PRO A 242 26.70 12.92 -15.11
N LEU A 243 26.39 11.66 -14.78
CA LEU A 243 26.35 10.56 -15.75
C LEU A 243 24.98 10.43 -16.44
N ARG A 244 23.94 11.06 -15.88
CA ARG A 244 22.57 11.06 -16.41
C ARG A 244 21.89 12.40 -16.11
N PRO A 245 22.23 13.51 -16.79
CA PRO A 245 21.77 14.84 -16.42
C PRO A 245 20.25 15.04 -16.43
N ALA A 246 19.52 14.28 -17.26
CA ALA A 246 18.05 14.21 -17.21
C ALA A 246 17.49 13.79 -15.84
N TYR A 247 18.33 13.21 -14.98
CA TYR A 247 18.01 12.98 -13.59
C TYR A 247 18.45 14.18 -12.74
N ALA A 248 17.54 15.14 -12.62
CA ALA A 248 17.70 16.36 -11.84
C ALA A 248 16.54 16.57 -10.87
N VAL A 249 16.81 17.14 -9.69
CA VAL A 249 15.83 17.42 -8.64
C VAL A 249 16.16 18.75 -7.97
N MET A 250 15.17 19.63 -7.84
CA MET A 250 15.28 20.85 -7.04
C MET A 250 15.63 20.48 -5.61
N LEU A 251 16.58 21.17 -4.99
CA LEU A 251 17.07 20.79 -3.68
C LEU A 251 15.94 20.73 -2.64
N ASP A 252 15.04 21.71 -2.67
CA ASP A 252 13.88 21.81 -1.79
C ASP A 252 12.77 20.79 -2.09
N ALA A 253 12.81 20.18 -3.27
CA ALA A 253 11.90 19.11 -3.66
C ALA A 253 12.41 17.71 -3.28
N LEU A 254 13.57 17.59 -2.62
CA LEU A 254 14.07 16.29 -2.16
C LEU A 254 13.13 15.68 -1.11
N PRO A 255 12.85 14.36 -1.18
CA PRO A 255 12.06 13.68 -0.17
C PRO A 255 12.62 13.89 1.23
N GLY A 256 11.74 14.09 2.22
CA GLY A 256 12.14 14.29 3.60
C GLY A 256 12.79 15.65 3.90
N SER A 257 12.89 16.55 2.91
CA SER A 257 13.38 17.93 3.05
C SER A 257 14.67 18.00 3.89
N PRO A 258 15.77 17.42 3.40
CA PRO A 258 17.08 17.61 4.02
C PRO A 258 17.43 19.11 4.01
N ARG A 259 18.18 19.55 5.03
CA ARG A 259 18.64 20.94 5.14
C ARG A 259 20.14 21.00 4.90
N ILE A 260 20.60 22.09 4.32
CA ILE A 260 22.02 22.40 4.23
C ILE A 260 22.35 23.44 5.31
N ASP A 261 23.40 23.21 6.08
CA ASP A 261 23.86 24.18 7.08
C ASP A 261 24.86 25.20 6.50
N ALA A 262 25.32 26.14 7.33
CA ALA A 262 26.26 27.17 6.92
C ALA A 262 27.62 26.62 6.45
N ASN A 263 27.97 25.38 6.81
CA ASN A 263 29.22 24.73 6.40
C ASN A 263 29.05 23.90 5.11
N GLY A 264 27.84 23.85 4.54
CA GLY A 264 27.56 23.01 3.37
C GLY A 264 27.20 21.58 3.69
N ASP A 265 27.05 21.22 4.96
CA ASP A 265 26.75 19.85 5.37
C ASP A 265 25.25 19.58 5.28
N ILE A 266 24.91 18.39 4.78
CA ILE A 266 23.54 17.94 4.65
C ILE A 266 23.07 17.35 5.98
N ARG A 267 22.02 17.92 6.56
CA ARG A 267 21.42 17.53 7.84
C ARG A 267 19.96 17.13 7.71
N ALA A 268 19.52 16.24 8.60
CA ALA A 268 18.14 15.78 8.67
C ALA A 268 17.19 16.80 9.34
N GLY A 269 17.69 17.98 9.73
CA GLY A 269 16.97 18.96 10.56
C GLY A 269 17.07 18.59 12.04
N SER A 270 16.36 17.56 12.49
CA SER A 270 16.49 16.99 13.84
C SER A 270 16.53 15.47 13.83
N ALA A 271 17.30 14.87 14.75
CA ALA A 271 17.40 13.42 14.88
C ALA A 271 16.04 12.79 15.24
N GLY A 272 15.28 13.44 16.13
CA GLY A 272 13.94 13.00 16.51
C GLY A 272 12.96 12.96 15.32
N ALA A 273 12.94 13.99 14.48
CA ALA A 273 12.08 13.98 13.28
C ALA A 273 12.52 12.93 12.26
N ALA A 274 13.83 12.67 12.13
CA ALA A 274 14.34 11.62 11.25
C ALA A 274 13.92 10.22 11.75
N LEU A 275 13.99 9.97 13.06
CA LEU A 275 13.56 8.72 13.68
C LEU A 275 12.03 8.55 13.63
N LEU A 276 11.26 9.64 13.77
CA LEU A 276 9.80 9.59 13.68
C LEU A 276 9.31 9.08 12.30
N CYS A 277 10.11 9.25 11.24
CA CYS A 277 9.81 8.68 9.92
C CYS A 277 9.76 7.12 9.93
N LEU A 278 10.30 6.47 10.96
CA LEU A 278 10.23 5.02 11.13
C LEU A 278 8.95 4.57 11.83
N ALA A 279 8.23 5.46 12.50
CA ALA A 279 7.09 5.08 13.34
C ALA A 279 5.98 4.38 12.54
N VAL A 280 5.53 4.98 11.42
CA VAL A 280 4.46 4.40 10.60
C VAL A 280 4.88 3.06 9.96
N PRO A 281 6.05 2.94 9.30
CA PRO A 281 6.53 1.65 8.82
C PRO A 281 6.67 0.59 9.93
N ALA A 282 7.24 0.96 11.08
CA ALA A 282 7.48 0.03 12.19
C ALA A 282 6.18 -0.48 12.79
N VAL A 283 5.24 0.41 13.11
CA VAL A 283 3.90 0.03 13.62
C VAL A 283 3.18 -0.88 12.64
N THR A 284 3.28 -0.58 11.34
CA THR A 284 2.66 -1.40 10.29
C THR A 284 3.23 -2.82 10.27
N ILE A 285 4.56 -2.95 10.23
CA ILE A 285 5.23 -4.26 10.15
C ILE A 285 5.01 -5.05 11.45
N LEU A 286 5.31 -4.44 12.60
CA LEU A 286 5.23 -5.08 13.91
C LEU A 286 3.79 -5.44 14.28
N GLY A 287 2.82 -4.56 13.98
CA GLY A 287 1.41 -4.82 14.26
C GLY A 287 0.90 -6.04 13.49
N HIS A 288 1.22 -6.17 12.20
CA HIS A 288 0.82 -7.34 11.43
C HIS A 288 1.60 -8.60 11.78
N ALA A 289 2.91 -8.49 12.06
CA ALA A 289 3.71 -9.63 12.51
C ALA A 289 3.17 -10.19 13.85
N GLY A 290 2.89 -9.32 14.81
CA GLY A 290 2.29 -9.71 16.09
C GLY A 290 0.92 -10.35 15.92
N TYR A 291 0.08 -9.81 15.03
CA TYR A 291 -1.21 -10.41 14.70
C TYR A 291 -1.07 -11.83 14.12
N ILE A 292 -0.16 -12.02 13.16
CA ILE A 292 0.10 -13.34 12.55
C ILE A 292 0.58 -14.32 13.61
N TYR A 293 1.52 -13.90 14.47
CA TYR A 293 2.04 -14.73 15.57
C TYR A 293 0.93 -15.22 16.50
N VAL A 294 0.09 -14.31 17.02
CA VAL A 294 -1.01 -14.66 17.93
C VAL A 294 -2.09 -15.49 17.23
N ARG A 295 -2.36 -15.25 15.95
CA ARG A 295 -3.45 -15.93 15.24
C ARG A 295 -3.08 -17.35 14.79
N PHE A 296 -1.83 -17.58 14.40
CA PHE A 296 -1.44 -18.81 13.70
C PHE A 296 -0.33 -19.61 14.38
N LEU A 297 0.45 -19.02 15.29
CA LEU A 297 1.60 -19.70 15.92
C LEU A 297 1.36 -20.06 17.38
N THR A 298 0.36 -19.48 18.03
CA THR A 298 0.00 -19.79 19.43
C THR A 298 -1.27 -20.64 19.57
N LYS A 299 -1.70 -21.29 18.48
CA LYS A 299 -2.84 -22.22 18.44
C LYS A 299 -2.42 -23.52 17.77
#